data_AF-A0A496RIZ2-F1
#
_entry.id   AF-A0A496RIZ2-F1
#
_cell.length_a   1.000
_cell.length_b   1.000
_cell.length_c   1.000
_cell.angle_alpha   90.00
_cell.angle_beta   90.00
_cell.angle_gamma   90.00
#
_symmetry.space_group_name_H-M   'P 1'
#
loop_
_entity.id
_entity.type
_entity.pdbx_description
1 polymer ?
#
loop_
_entity_poly.entity_id
_entity_poly.type
_entity_poly.pdbx_seq_one_letter_code
_entity_poly.pdbx_strand_id
1 'polypeptide(L)'
;MKKILILSLLFVLSAFGLCFAQISPAQEQRAQEILEKERTLQDRLKEPLKQFIEEIVVEGVTLLSEEELTKITAPFKDRWLNIEQIEQLVAAIKEAYIQKGYLSKPSKISSIIENKKLIITVDETEATPSVE
;
A
#
# COMPACT_ATOMS: atom_id res chain seq x y z
N MET A 1 65.13 9.07 32.79
CA MET A 1 64.92 7.77 32.10
C MET A 1 63.54 7.14 32.37
N LYS A 2 63.02 7.12 33.61
CA LYS A 2 61.68 6.56 33.92
C LYS A 2 60.48 7.19 33.17
N LYS A 3 60.51 8.50 32.88
CA LYS A 3 59.41 9.22 32.21
C LYS A 3 59.23 8.82 30.74
N ILE A 4 60.31 8.44 30.05
CA ILE A 4 60.28 8.01 28.63
C ILE A 4 59.70 6.59 28.51
N LEU A 5 59.96 5.74 29.52
CA LEU A 5 59.47 4.36 29.59
C LEU A 5 57.95 4.29 29.86
N ILE A 6 57.43 5.26 30.63
CA ILE A 6 55.97 5.42 30.84
C ILE A 6 55.29 5.90 29.56
N LEU A 7 55.92 6.82 28.81
CA LEU A 7 55.36 7.33 27.57
C LEU A 7 55.34 6.25 26.45
N SER A 8 56.35 5.38 26.39
CA SER A 8 56.37 4.27 25.44
C SER A 8 55.36 3.18 25.79
N LEU A 9 55.13 2.91 27.08
CA LEU A 9 54.10 1.98 27.54
C LEU A 9 52.70 2.47 27.17
N LEU A 10 52.46 3.78 27.33
CA LEU A 10 51.19 4.42 26.99
C LEU A 10 50.95 4.47 25.46
N PHE A 11 52.02 4.65 24.67
CA PHE A 11 51.98 4.58 23.20
C PHE A 11 51.70 3.16 22.68
N VAL A 12 52.28 2.13 23.32
CA VAL A 12 51.98 0.72 23.00
C VAL A 12 50.54 0.35 23.37
N LEU A 13 50.04 0.79 24.52
CA LEU A 13 48.64 0.62 24.92
C LEU A 13 47.64 1.33 23.99
N SER A 14 48.03 2.43 23.34
CA SER A 14 47.22 3.10 22.33
C SER A 14 47.33 2.50 20.93
N ALA A 15 48.46 1.87 20.59
CA ALA A 15 48.69 1.24 19.28
C ALA A 15 48.06 -0.16 19.19
N PHE A 16 47.95 -0.87 20.31
CA PHE A 16 47.03 -1.99 20.46
C PHE A 16 45.64 -1.43 20.70
N GLY A 17 44.95 -1.06 19.62
CA GLY A 17 43.59 -0.50 19.64
C GLY A 17 42.55 -1.43 20.25
N LEU A 18 42.59 -1.67 21.56
CA LEU A 18 41.67 -2.52 22.32
C LEU A 18 40.55 -1.72 22.98
N CYS A 19 40.23 -0.54 22.44
CA CYS A 19 38.91 0.08 22.64
C CYS A 19 37.92 -0.45 21.59
N PHE A 20 37.81 -1.77 21.44
CA PHE A 20 36.64 -2.35 20.79
C PHE A 20 35.65 -2.68 21.90
N ALA A 21 34.47 -2.07 21.86
CA ALA A 21 33.33 -2.53 22.64
C ALA A 21 33.10 -4.01 22.26
N GLN A 22 33.50 -4.94 23.12
CA GLN A 22 33.40 -6.36 22.86
C GLN A 22 31.93 -6.76 22.96
N ILE A 23 31.24 -6.79 21.82
CA ILE A 23 29.89 -7.35 21.72
C ILE A 23 30.04 -8.86 21.88
N SER A 24 29.36 -9.45 22.87
CA SER A 24 29.37 -10.90 23.04
C SER A 24 28.65 -11.57 21.85
N PRO A 25 29.03 -12.80 21.45
CA PRO A 25 28.33 -13.52 20.38
C PRO A 25 26.83 -13.69 20.64
N ALA A 26 26.42 -13.78 21.91
CA ALA A 26 25.01 -13.82 22.31
C ALA A 26 24.26 -12.51 22.02
N GLN A 27 24.95 -11.36 22.02
CA GLN A 27 24.36 -10.07 21.66
C GLN A 27 24.26 -9.89 20.15
N GLU A 28 25.22 -10.40 19.38
CA GLU A 28 25.14 -10.43 17.91
C GLU A 28 23.97 -11.31 17.43
N GLN A 29 23.81 -12.50 18.02
CA GLN A 29 22.70 -13.40 17.72
C GLN A 29 21.34 -12.75 18.01
N ARG A 30 21.19 -12.09 19.17
CA ARG A 30 19.95 -11.35 19.50
C ARG A 30 19.70 -10.20 18.53
N ALA A 31 20.74 -9.47 18.13
CA ALA A 31 20.60 -8.38 17.16
C ALA A 31 20.18 -8.91 15.78
N GLN A 32 20.73 -10.04 15.34
CA GLN A 32 20.32 -10.72 14.10
C GLN A 32 18.87 -11.21 14.17
N GLU A 33 18.47 -11.84 15.29
CA GLU A 33 17.10 -12.32 15.48
C GLU A 33 16.08 -11.17 15.46
N ILE A 34 16.41 -10.02 16.07
CA ILE A 34 15.57 -8.82 16.03
C ILE A 34 15.44 -8.30 14.60
N LEU A 35 16.56 -8.22 13.85
CA LEU A 35 16.58 -7.76 12.47
C LEU A 35 15.75 -8.66 11.56
N GLU A 36 15.83 -9.99 11.73
CA GLU A 36 15.01 -10.95 11.00
C GLU A 36 13.53 -10.79 11.33
N LYS A 37 13.18 -10.66 12.62
CA LYS A 37 11.81 -10.39 13.05
C LYS A 37 11.27 -9.10 12.46
N GLU A 38 12.04 -8.02 12.47
CA GLU A 38 11.66 -6.74 11.88
C GLU A 38 11.38 -6.88 10.37
N ARG A 39 12.25 -7.57 9.62
CA ARG A 39 12.01 -7.86 8.19
C ARG A 39 10.72 -8.63 7.96
N THR A 40 10.47 -9.69 8.74
CA THR A 40 9.22 -10.47 8.60
C THR A 40 7.98 -9.64 8.94
N LEU A 41 8.08 -8.73 9.91
CA LEU A 41 6.98 -7.81 10.24
C LEU A 41 6.76 -6.79 9.12
N GLN A 42 7.83 -6.23 8.55
CA GLN A 42 7.74 -5.33 7.40
C GLN A 42 7.11 -6.01 6.18
N ASP A 43 7.45 -7.27 5.91
CA ASP A 43 6.88 -8.00 4.78
C ASP A 43 5.38 -8.29 4.97
N ARG A 44 4.94 -8.56 6.21
CA ARG A 44 3.50 -8.70 6.53
C ARG A 44 2.73 -7.38 6.36
N LEU A 45 3.37 -6.24 6.64
CA LEU A 45 2.76 -4.92 6.44
C LEU A 45 2.66 -4.52 4.96
N LYS A 46 3.50 -5.09 4.09
CA LYS A 46 3.42 -4.88 2.63
C LYS A 46 2.28 -5.63 1.96
N GLU A 47 1.68 -6.62 2.63
CA GLU A 47 0.53 -7.31 2.06
C GLU A 47 -0.62 -6.31 1.86
N PRO A 48 -1.22 -6.25 0.65
CA PRO A 48 -2.27 -5.30 0.39
C PRO A 48 -3.46 -5.61 1.29
N LEU A 49 -3.95 -4.58 2.00
CA LEU A 49 -5.14 -4.68 2.83
C LEU A 49 -6.31 -5.17 1.97
N LYS A 50 -6.98 -6.23 2.43
CA LYS A 50 -8.15 -6.81 1.77
C LYS A 50 -9.38 -6.59 2.64
N GLN A 51 -10.49 -6.26 2.00
CA GLN A 51 -11.78 -6.13 2.64
C GLN A 51 -12.81 -7.02 1.96
N PHE A 52 -13.64 -7.69 2.74
CA PHE A 52 -14.71 -8.52 2.21
C PHE A 52 -15.89 -7.65 1.78
N ILE A 53 -16.30 -7.79 0.52
CA ILE A 53 -17.43 -7.08 -0.08
C ILE A 53 -18.55 -8.07 -0.36
N GLU A 54 -19.70 -7.83 0.25
CA GLU A 54 -20.92 -8.65 0.13
C GLU A 54 -21.86 -8.07 -0.95
N GLU A 55 -21.93 -6.75 -1.04
CA GLU A 55 -22.82 -6.06 -1.95
C GLU A 55 -22.09 -4.92 -2.66
N ILE A 56 -22.41 -4.71 -3.94
CA ILE A 56 -21.90 -3.60 -4.73
C ILE A 56 -23.10 -2.80 -5.20
N VAL A 57 -23.12 -1.51 -4.87
CA VAL A 57 -24.17 -0.57 -5.28
C VAL A 57 -23.51 0.50 -6.13
N VAL A 58 -24.06 0.74 -7.32
CA VAL A 58 -23.57 1.78 -8.22
C VAL A 58 -24.65 2.86 -8.32
N GLU A 59 -24.30 4.08 -7.89
CA GLU A 59 -25.19 5.23 -7.81
C GLU A 59 -24.80 6.30 -8.85
N GLY A 60 -25.78 7.08 -9.31
CA GLY A 60 -25.53 8.18 -10.25
C GLY A 60 -25.35 7.76 -11.71
N VAL A 61 -25.65 6.50 -12.03
CA VAL A 61 -25.57 5.97 -13.41
C VAL A 61 -26.92 6.09 -14.09
N THR A 62 -26.98 6.85 -15.19
CA THR A 62 -28.16 6.93 -16.06
C THR A 62 -27.89 6.47 -17.49
N LEU A 63 -26.62 6.40 -17.90
CA LEU A 63 -26.20 6.09 -19.27
C LEU A 63 -25.90 4.59 -19.52
N LEU A 64 -25.65 3.82 -18.46
CA LEU A 64 -25.49 2.36 -18.53
C LEU A 64 -26.76 1.65 -18.06
N SER A 65 -27.07 0.50 -18.65
CA SER A 65 -28.20 -0.32 -18.20
C SER A 65 -27.83 -1.11 -16.95
N GLU A 66 -28.84 -1.50 -16.18
CA GLU A 66 -28.66 -2.34 -14.99
C GLU A 66 -28.02 -3.70 -15.33
N GLU A 67 -28.33 -4.26 -16.50
CA GLU A 67 -27.71 -5.51 -16.98
C GLU A 67 -26.20 -5.35 -17.24
N GLU A 68 -25.77 -4.24 -17.81
CA GLU A 68 -24.36 -3.93 -18.05
C GLU A 68 -23.61 -3.75 -16.72
N LEU A 69 -24.18 -2.98 -15.79
CA LEU A 69 -23.63 -2.80 -14.46
C LEU A 69 -23.51 -4.13 -13.71
N THR A 70 -24.55 -4.97 -13.78
CA THR A 70 -24.53 -6.31 -13.15
C THR A 70 -23.43 -7.17 -13.75
N LYS A 71 -23.24 -7.15 -15.08
CA LYS A 71 -22.18 -7.90 -15.75
C LYS A 71 -20.79 -7.44 -15.33
N ILE A 72 -20.58 -6.14 -15.14
CA ILE A 72 -19.30 -5.55 -14.73
C ILE A 72 -19.00 -5.82 -13.25
N THR A 73 -20.03 -5.74 -12.38
CA THR A 73 -19.90 -5.87 -10.93
C THR A 73 -19.94 -7.31 -10.43
N ALA A 74 -20.57 -8.24 -11.16
CA ALA A 74 -20.69 -9.66 -10.77
C ALA A 74 -19.37 -10.34 -10.38
N PRO A 75 -18.23 -10.13 -11.09
CA PRO A 75 -16.96 -10.73 -10.71
C PRO A 75 -16.38 -10.20 -9.38
N PHE A 76 -16.89 -9.08 -8.88
CA PHE A 76 -16.37 -8.36 -7.72
C PHE A 76 -17.22 -8.56 -6.45
N LYS A 77 -18.40 -9.16 -6.58
CA LYS A 77 -19.32 -9.45 -5.46
C LYS A 77 -18.89 -10.69 -4.67
N ASP A 78 -19.24 -10.73 -3.38
CA ASP A 78 -19.04 -11.87 -2.46
C ASP A 78 -17.58 -12.34 -2.35
N ARG A 79 -16.63 -11.39 -2.34
CA ARG A 79 -15.19 -11.70 -2.30
C ARG A 79 -14.37 -10.68 -1.55
N TRP A 80 -13.15 -11.10 -1.21
CA TRP A 80 -12.12 -10.22 -0.67
C TRP A 80 -11.51 -9.39 -1.79
N LEU A 81 -11.66 -8.06 -1.68
CA LEU A 81 -11.08 -7.10 -2.60
C LEU A 81 -9.93 -6.33 -1.95
N ASN A 82 -8.83 -6.16 -2.68
CA ASN A 82 -7.81 -5.15 -2.38
C ASN A 82 -8.10 -3.85 -3.14
N ILE A 83 -7.33 -2.81 -2.85
CA ILE A 83 -7.47 -1.50 -3.50
C ILE A 83 -7.33 -1.60 -5.03
N GLU A 84 -6.36 -2.39 -5.52
CA GLU A 84 -6.14 -2.59 -6.96
C GLU A 84 -7.36 -3.20 -7.66
N GLN A 85 -8.03 -4.15 -7.02
CA GLN A 85 -9.25 -4.77 -7.57
C GLN A 85 -10.42 -3.80 -7.59
N ILE A 86 -10.52 -2.89 -6.61
CA ILE A 86 -11.53 -1.82 -6.62
C ILE A 86 -11.23 -0.83 -7.75
N GLU A 87 -9.97 -0.45 -7.94
CA GLU A 87 -9.55 0.39 -9.08
C GLU A 87 -9.83 -0.27 -10.43
N GLN A 88 -9.62 -1.59 -10.54
CA GLN A 88 -9.97 -2.36 -11.74
C GLN A 88 -11.48 -2.32 -12.01
N LEU A 89 -12.32 -2.45 -10.97
CA LEU A 89 -13.77 -2.33 -11.12
C LEU A 89 -14.16 -0.92 -11.60
N VAL A 90 -13.59 0.12 -11.01
CA VAL A 90 -13.83 1.51 -11.43
C VAL A 90 -13.39 1.73 -12.88
N ALA A 91 -12.24 1.19 -13.28
CA ALA A 91 -11.75 1.25 -14.66
C ALA A 91 -12.69 0.50 -15.63
N ALA A 92 -13.21 -0.67 -15.24
CA ALA A 92 -14.16 -1.43 -16.05
C ALA A 92 -15.48 -0.69 -16.25
N ILE A 93 -15.98 0.01 -15.21
CA ILE A 93 -17.15 0.89 -15.34
C ILE A 93 -16.85 2.01 -16.33
N LYS A 94 -15.71 2.71 -16.18
CA LYS A 94 -15.30 3.79 -17.10
C LYS A 94 -15.16 3.31 -18.55
N GLU A 95 -14.59 2.13 -18.76
CA GLU A 95 -14.46 1.52 -20.08
C GLU A 95 -15.83 1.25 -20.73
N ALA A 96 -16.83 0.84 -19.95
CA ALA A 96 -18.19 0.66 -20.47
C ALA A 96 -18.81 1.98 -20.98
N TYR A 97 -18.53 3.12 -20.33
CA TYR A 97 -18.92 4.44 -20.85
C TYR A 97 -18.24 4.75 -22.18
N ILE A 98 -16.94 4.48 -22.28
CA ILE A 98 -16.15 4.70 -23.51
C ILE A 98 -16.69 3.85 -24.65
N GLN A 99 -17.03 2.58 -24.39
CA GLN A 99 -17.59 1.67 -25.40
C GLN A 99 -18.94 2.13 -25.95
N LYS A 100 -19.73 2.86 -25.16
CA LYS A 100 -20.97 3.50 -25.61
C LYS A 100 -20.76 4.84 -26.33
N GLY A 101 -19.53 5.34 -26.41
CA GLY A 101 -19.19 6.60 -27.04
C GLY A 101 -19.19 7.81 -26.09
N TYR A 102 -19.33 7.58 -24.77
CA TYR A 102 -19.22 8.64 -23.77
C TYR A 102 -17.75 8.86 -23.39
N LEU A 103 -17.03 9.65 -24.19
CA LEU A 103 -15.59 9.88 -23.99
C LEU A 103 -15.28 10.85 -22.83
N SER A 104 -16.15 11.84 -22.60
CA SER A 104 -15.98 12.90 -21.59
C SER A 104 -16.77 12.66 -20.31
N LYS A 105 -17.38 11.49 -20.16
CA LYS A 105 -18.15 11.07 -18.99
C LYS A 105 -17.70 9.68 -18.54
N PRO A 106 -17.80 9.34 -17.26
CA PRO A 106 -18.17 10.22 -16.15
C PRO A 106 -17.05 11.22 -15.79
N SER A 107 -17.42 12.40 -15.27
CA SER A 107 -16.44 13.41 -14.81
C SER A 107 -15.68 12.94 -13.58
N LYS A 108 -16.36 12.20 -12.69
CA LYS A 108 -15.78 11.66 -11.46
C LYS A 108 -16.41 10.31 -11.11
N ILE A 109 -15.58 9.37 -10.64
CA ILE A 109 -16.04 8.13 -10.00
C ILE A 109 -15.36 8.05 -8.64
N SER A 110 -16.14 7.87 -7.58
CA SER A 110 -15.63 7.62 -6.23
C SER A 110 -16.14 6.28 -5.71
N SER A 111 -15.32 5.60 -4.91
CA SER A 111 -15.71 4.38 -4.23
C SER A 111 -15.54 4.52 -2.72
N ILE A 112 -16.54 4.08 -1.98
CA ILE A 112 -16.55 4.09 -0.51
C ILE A 112 -17.01 2.71 -0.05
N ILE A 113 -16.36 2.18 1.00
CA ILE A 113 -16.77 0.91 1.61
C ILE A 113 -17.44 1.20 2.94
N GLU A 114 -18.73 0.88 3.04
CA GLU A 114 -19.50 0.99 4.28
C GLU A 114 -20.18 -0.34 4.59
N ASN A 115 -20.00 -0.88 5.80
CA ASN A 115 -20.69 -2.09 6.25
C ASN A 115 -20.58 -3.29 5.26
N LYS A 116 -19.39 -3.54 4.70
CA LYS A 116 -19.13 -4.58 3.68
C LYS A 116 -19.87 -4.37 2.35
N LYS A 117 -20.45 -3.19 2.15
CA LYS A 117 -21.01 -2.74 0.87
C LYS A 117 -20.03 -1.79 0.20
N LEU A 118 -19.76 -2.03 -1.08
CA LEU A 118 -19.00 -1.13 -1.92
C LEU A 118 -19.97 -0.20 -2.64
N ILE A 119 -19.96 1.07 -2.28
CA ILE A 119 -20.78 2.11 -2.90
C ILE A 119 -19.89 2.83 -3.92
N ILE A 120 -20.28 2.76 -5.18
CA ILE A 120 -19.62 3.45 -6.28
C ILE A 120 -20.52 4.59 -6.75
N THR A 121 -20.08 5.82 -6.52
CA THR A 121 -20.81 7.00 -6.98
C THR A 121 -20.19 7.49 -8.29
N VAL A 122 -21.03 7.60 -9.32
CA VAL A 122 -20.65 8.07 -10.64
C VAL A 122 -21.26 9.44 -10.88
N ASP A 123 -20.42 10.42 -11.22
CA ASP A 123 -20.85 11.75 -11.63
C ASP A 123 -20.81 11.85 -13.15
N GLU A 124 -21.99 11.88 -13.77
CA GLU A 124 -22.16 11.98 -15.22
C GLU A 124 -22.26 13.43 -15.73
N THR A 125 -21.96 14.42 -14.89
CA THR A 125 -21.79 15.80 -15.35
C THR A 125 -20.66 15.88 -16.38
N GLU A 126 -20.73 16.86 -17.29
CA GLU A 126 -19.59 17.11 -18.16
C GLU A 126 -18.38 17.50 -17.30
N ALA A 127 -17.21 16.94 -17.59
CA ALA A 127 -15.98 17.36 -16.96
C ALA A 127 -15.76 18.85 -17.27
N THR A 128 -16.10 19.72 -16.33
CA THR A 128 -15.78 21.14 -16.44
C THR A 128 -14.26 21.27 -16.46
N PRO A 129 -13.66 21.81 -17.53
CA PRO A 129 -12.25 22.13 -17.48
C PRO A 129 -12.05 23.17 -16.39
N SER A 130 -11.30 22.82 -15.35
CA SER A 130 -10.80 23.78 -14.37
C SER A 130 -9.95 24.79 -15.13
N VAL A 131 -10.52 25.97 -15.39
CA VAL A 131 -9.77 27.11 -15.91
C VAL A 131 -9.01 27.69 -14.72
N GLU A 132 -7.71 27.37 -14.64
CA GLU A 132 -6.75 28.10 -13.79
C GLU A 132 -6.47 29.51 -14.35
#